data_AF-A0A383E353-F1
#
_entry.id   AF-A0A383E353-F1
#
_cell.length_a   1.000
_cell.length_b   1.000
_cell.length_c   1.000
_cell.angle_alpha   90.00
_cell.angle_beta   90.00
_cell.angle_gamma   90.00
#
_symmetry.space_group_name_H-M   'P 1'
#
loop_
_entity.id
_entity.type
_entity.pdbx_description
1 polymer ?
#
loop_
_entity_poly.entity_id
_entity_poly.type
_entity_poly.pdbx_seq_one_letter_code
_entity_poly.pdbx_strand_id
1 'polypeptide(L)'
;MNFDGDLRKIGDIDVARFAQHAAKITDADWTADAFRQKTYEVHKQTQTIRLIMDEDGRHRDPTYHPSYEIYKALLEPIETFIRRQFEQTLKAKR
;
A
#
# COMPACT_ATOMS: atom_id res chain seq x y z
N MET A 1 8.35 -12.32 -18.54
CA MET A 1 8.38 -10.96 -17.99
C MET A 1 9.71 -10.34 -18.40
N ASN A 2 9.70 -9.23 -19.14
CA ASN A 2 10.92 -8.52 -19.54
C ASN A 2 11.10 -7.35 -18.57
N PHE A 3 11.86 -7.56 -17.50
CA PHE A 3 12.24 -6.50 -16.58
C PHE A 3 13.63 -5.99 -16.94
N ASP A 4 13.78 -4.67 -17.01
CA ASP A 4 15.04 -3.97 -17.30
C ASP A 4 15.84 -3.80 -15.98
N GLY A 5 16.16 -4.94 -15.36
CA GLY A 5 16.75 -5.07 -14.01
C GLY A 5 15.74 -5.41 -12.90
N ASP A 6 16.26 -5.68 -11.70
CA ASP A 6 15.45 -6.13 -10.55
C ASP A 6 14.61 -5.01 -9.92
N LEU A 7 15.14 -3.78 -9.89
CA LEU A 7 14.51 -2.62 -9.28
C LEU A 7 14.85 -1.34 -10.05
N ARG A 8 13.85 -0.46 -10.24
CA ARG A 8 14.04 0.88 -10.81
C ARG A 8 13.70 1.94 -9.76
N LYS A 9 14.67 2.77 -9.38
CA LYS A 9 14.42 3.95 -8.56
C LYS A 9 13.62 4.97 -9.38
N ILE A 10 12.42 5.32 -8.92
CA ILE A 10 11.54 6.29 -9.60
C ILE A 10 11.55 7.68 -8.96
N GLY A 11 12.13 7.81 -7.75
CA GLY A 11 12.46 9.07 -7.09
C GLY A 11 12.63 8.91 -5.58
N ASP A 12 12.56 10.03 -4.86
CA ASP A 12 12.73 10.13 -3.40
C ASP A 12 11.49 10.78 -2.77
N ILE A 13 11.12 10.33 -1.58
CA ILE A 13 9.98 10.88 -0.83
C ILE A 13 10.33 11.03 0.65
N ASP A 14 9.94 12.16 1.23
CA ASP A 14 10.07 12.36 2.67
C ASP A 14 9.03 11.52 3.41
N VAL A 15 9.51 10.63 4.28
CA VAL A 15 8.69 9.72 5.06
C VAL A 15 8.45 10.19 6.50
N ALA A 16 8.94 11.36 6.89
CA ALA A 16 8.88 11.85 8.27
C ALA A 16 7.44 11.87 8.82
N ARG A 17 6.48 12.34 8.01
CA ARG A 17 5.05 12.33 8.38
C ARG A 17 4.49 10.92 8.52
N PHE A 18 4.91 9.98 7.67
CA PHE A 18 4.47 8.58 7.77
C PHE A 18 4.98 7.95 9.07
N ALA A 19 6.24 8.16 9.41
CA ALA A 19 6.81 7.67 10.66
C ALA A 19 6.07 8.21 11.89
N GLN A 20 5.72 9.51 11.90
CA GLN A 20 4.94 10.13 12.97
C GLN A 20 3.54 9.55 13.11
N HIS A 21 2.88 9.19 12.00
CA HIS A 21 1.58 8.53 12.03
C HIS A 21 1.69 7.07 12.45
N ALA A 22 2.66 6.33 11.91
CA ALA A 22 2.91 4.93 12.23
C ALA A 22 3.20 4.73 13.72
N ALA A 23 3.94 5.66 14.34
CA ALA A 23 4.24 5.63 15.77
C ALA A 23 3.00 5.81 16.68
N LYS A 24 1.87 6.27 16.13
CA LYS A 24 0.60 6.46 16.86
C LYS A 24 -0.35 5.27 16.71
N ILE A 25 -0.04 4.33 15.82
CA ILE A 25 -0.85 3.13 15.61
C ILE A 25 -0.71 2.25 16.84
N THR A 26 -1.83 1.88 17.43
CA THR A 26 -1.86 1.08 18.65
C THR A 26 -1.84 -0.42 18.35
N ASP A 27 -1.53 -1.23 19.36
CA ASP A 27 -1.66 -2.69 19.24
C ASP A 27 -3.11 -3.11 18.92
N ALA A 28 -4.10 -2.36 19.40
CA ALA A 28 -5.50 -2.59 19.08
C ALA A 28 -5.76 -2.38 17.58
N ASP A 29 -5.16 -1.36 16.97
CA ASP A 29 -5.27 -1.12 15.53
C ASP A 29 -4.61 -2.24 14.71
N TRP A 30 -3.44 -2.72 15.15
CA TRP A 30 -2.73 -3.84 14.51
C TRP A 30 -3.44 -5.19 14.65
N THR A 31 -4.22 -5.38 15.72
CA THR A 31 -4.94 -6.63 16.00
C THR A 31 -6.42 -6.59 15.59
N ALA A 32 -6.94 -5.44 15.17
CA ALA A 32 -8.33 -5.26 14.75
C ALA A 32 -8.73 -6.18 13.58
N ASP A 33 -7.75 -6.61 12.78
CA ASP A 33 -7.94 -7.45 11.62
C ASP A 33 -7.15 -8.76 11.70
N ALA A 34 -7.87 -9.87 11.79
CA ALA A 34 -7.29 -11.20 11.86
C ALA A 34 -7.46 -12.03 10.58
N PHE A 35 -7.96 -11.42 9.48
CA PHE A 35 -8.32 -12.18 8.27
C PHE A 35 -7.14 -13.03 7.78
N ARG A 36 -5.97 -12.41 7.58
CA ARG A 36 -4.82 -13.12 7.00
C ARG A 36 -4.26 -14.19 7.95
N GLN A 37 -4.27 -13.93 9.25
CA GLN A 37 -3.79 -14.83 10.29
C GLN A 37 -4.68 -16.08 10.39
N LYS A 38 -5.99 -15.92 10.15
CA LYS A 38 -6.95 -17.02 10.12
C LYS A 38 -6.93 -17.80 8.80
N THR A 39 -6.72 -17.11 7.68
CA THR A 39 -6.82 -17.71 6.34
C THR A 39 -5.53 -18.37 5.87
N TYR A 40 -4.36 -17.81 6.25
CA TYR A 40 -3.08 -18.23 5.71
C TYR A 40 -2.07 -18.55 6.81
N GLU A 41 -1.56 -19.78 6.81
CA GLU A 41 -0.59 -20.30 7.79
C GLU A 41 0.63 -19.38 7.96
N VAL A 42 1.18 -18.91 6.84
CA VAL A 42 2.38 -18.05 6.80
C VAL A 42 2.18 -16.68 7.45
N HIS A 43 0.94 -16.27 7.71
CA HIS A 43 0.63 -14.97 8.30
C HIS A 43 0.32 -15.03 9.79
N LYS A 44 0.33 -16.20 10.44
CA LYS A 44 0.06 -16.36 11.88
C LYS A 44 0.88 -15.46 12.80
N GLN A 45 2.10 -15.09 12.39
CA GLN A 45 3.03 -14.28 13.18
C GLN A 45 3.21 -12.86 12.64
N THR A 46 2.36 -12.44 11.69
CA THR A 46 2.40 -11.09 11.11
C THR A 46 1.08 -10.37 11.39
N GLN A 47 1.08 -9.05 11.34
CA GLN A 47 -0.11 -8.21 11.41
C GLN A 47 -0.17 -7.32 10.18
N THR A 48 -1.37 -6.84 9.85
CA THR A 48 -1.55 -5.95 8.70
C THR A 48 -2.68 -4.96 8.97
N ILE A 49 -2.51 -3.75 8.46
CA ILE A 49 -3.60 -2.80 8.30
C ILE A 49 -3.94 -2.78 6.82
N ARG A 50 -5.16 -3.21 6.47
CA ARG A 50 -5.60 -3.29 5.07
C ARG A 50 -6.01 -1.91 4.59
N LEU A 51 -5.27 -1.35 3.65
CA LEU A 51 -5.64 -0.13 2.93
C LEU A 51 -6.49 -0.49 1.70
N ILE A 52 -5.90 -1.24 0.79
CA ILE A 52 -6.52 -1.75 -0.43
C ILE A 52 -6.19 -3.25 -0.49
N MET A 53 -7.20 -4.10 -0.41
CA MET A 53 -7.00 -5.55 -0.36
C MET A 53 -8.28 -6.30 -0.71
N ASP A 54 -8.16 -7.25 -1.63
CA ASP A 54 -9.25 -8.11 -2.04
C ASP A 54 -9.06 -9.52 -1.49
N GLU A 55 -9.97 -9.97 -0.63
CA GLU A 55 -9.92 -11.31 -0.02
C GLU A 55 -10.07 -12.44 -1.05
N ASP A 56 -10.71 -12.14 -2.18
CA ASP A 56 -10.91 -13.06 -3.31
C ASP A 56 -9.76 -13.03 -4.34
N GLY A 57 -8.74 -12.19 -4.13
CA GLY A 57 -7.56 -12.10 -4.99
C GLY A 57 -7.80 -11.48 -6.37
N ARG A 58 -8.93 -10.79 -6.59
CA ARG A 58 -9.18 -10.10 -7.87
C ARG A 58 -8.16 -8.99 -8.13
N HIS A 59 -7.89 -8.73 -9.41
CA HIS A 59 -6.91 -7.73 -9.86
C HIS A 59 -7.56 -6.46 -10.47
N ARG A 60 -8.89 -6.37 -10.43
CA ARG A 60 -9.67 -5.24 -10.93
C ARG A 60 -10.71 -4.86 -9.89
N ASP A 61 -11.14 -3.60 -9.93
CA ASP A 61 -12.17 -3.03 -9.05
C ASP A 61 -11.85 -3.26 -7.56
N PRO A 62 -10.68 -2.77 -7.10
CA PRO A 62 -10.14 -3.17 -5.82
C PRO A 62 -11.00 -2.69 -4.65
N THR A 63 -10.96 -3.46 -3.56
CA THR A 63 -11.66 -3.11 -2.32
C THR A 63 -10.85 -2.12 -1.51
N TYR A 64 -11.41 -0.92 -1.30
CA TYR A 64 -10.89 0.07 -0.35
C TYR A 64 -11.47 -0.21 1.03
N HIS A 65 -10.60 -0.41 2.01
CA HIS A 65 -10.98 -0.65 3.39
C HIS A 65 -11.12 0.66 4.16
N PRO A 66 -11.87 0.71 5.28
CA PRO A 66 -12.06 1.95 6.05
C PRO A 66 -10.76 2.65 6.45
N SER A 67 -9.68 1.90 6.71
CA SER A 67 -8.39 2.47 7.08
C SER A 67 -7.74 3.28 5.96
N TYR A 68 -8.08 3.02 4.68
CA TYR A 68 -7.63 3.85 3.58
C TYR A 68 -8.10 5.29 3.72
N GLU A 69 -9.38 5.51 4.05
CA GLU A 69 -9.92 6.87 4.22
C GLU A 69 -9.28 7.59 5.41
N ILE A 70 -8.90 6.86 6.48
CA ILE A 70 -8.15 7.42 7.63
C ILE A 70 -6.79 7.98 7.17
N TYR A 71 -6.09 7.27 6.30
CA TYR A 71 -4.74 7.63 5.86
C TYR A 71 -4.70 8.36 4.51
N LYS A 72 -5.84 8.60 3.87
CA LYS A 72 -5.92 9.14 2.50
C LYS A 72 -5.14 10.42 2.30
N ALA A 73 -5.32 11.40 3.20
CA ALA A 73 -4.59 12.67 3.12
C ALA A 73 -3.07 12.51 3.35
N LEU A 74 -2.66 11.46 4.07
CA LEU A 74 -1.26 11.12 4.25
C LEU A 74 -0.71 10.42 2.98
N LEU A 75 -1.49 9.55 2.34
CA LEU A 75 -1.09 8.76 1.17
C LEU A 75 -1.10 9.55 -0.15
N GLU A 76 -1.98 10.55 -0.29
CA GLU A 76 -2.19 11.31 -1.52
C GLU A 76 -0.88 11.81 -2.19
N PRO A 77 0.12 12.35 -1.47
CA PRO A 77 1.37 12.79 -2.10
C PRO A 77 2.15 11.64 -2.76
N ILE A 78 2.20 10.47 -2.12
CA ILE A 78 2.87 9.28 -2.67
C ILE A 78 2.10 8.79 -3.90
N GLU A 79 0.78 8.67 -3.79
CA GLU A 79 -0.06 8.19 -4.89
C GLU A 79 0.03 9.10 -6.11
N THR A 80 0.01 10.40 -5.89
CA THR A 80 0.19 11.41 -6.94
C THR A 80 1.56 11.29 -7.60
N PHE A 81 2.61 11.12 -6.81
CA PHE A 81 3.96 10.93 -7.30
C PHE A 81 4.08 9.67 -8.17
N ILE A 82 3.60 8.53 -7.66
CA ILE A 82 3.59 7.25 -8.39
C ILE A 82 2.80 7.38 -9.69
N ARG A 83 1.58 7.94 -9.64
CA ARG A 83 0.72 8.12 -10.82
C ARG A 83 1.41 8.93 -11.91
N ARG A 84 2.04 10.05 -11.56
CA ARG A 84 2.78 10.90 -12.52
C ARG A 84 3.91 10.13 -13.19
N GLN A 85 4.67 9.31 -12.46
CA GLN A 85 5.75 8.52 -13.04
C GLN A 85 5.26 7.48 -14.06
N PHE A 86 4.18 6.78 -13.76
CA PHE A 86 3.61 5.80 -14.68
C PHE A 86 2.93 6.45 -15.90
N GLU A 87 2.23 7.56 -15.72
CA GLU A 87 1.63 8.32 -16.84
C GLU A 87 2.69 8.87 -17.80
N GLN A 88 3.80 9.43 -17.28
CA GLN A 88 4.91 9.90 -18.10
C GLN A 88 5.57 8.76 -18.88
N THR A 89 5.76 7.61 -18.23
CA THR A 89 6.33 6.41 -18.87
C THR A 89 5.42 5.89 -19.99
N LEU A 90 4.10 5.90 -19.81
CA LEU A 90 3.15 5.49 -20.85
C LEU A 90 3.11 6.46 -22.02
N LYS A 91 3.21 7.76 -21.78
CA LYS A 91 3.31 8.78 -22.83
C LYS A 91 4.60 8.66 -23.63
N ALA A 92 5.73 8.38 -22.98
CA ALA A 92 7.02 8.20 -23.64
C ALA A 92 7.12 6.92 -24.50
N LYS A 93 6.21 5.96 -24.32
CA LYS A 93 6.13 4.71 -25.09
C LYS A 93 5.14 4.76 -26.27
N ARG A 94 4.41 5.87 -26.46
CA ARG A 94 3.50 6.11 -27.58
C ARG A 94 4.18 7.02 -28.60
#